data_AF-A0A642UPU1-F1
#
_entry.id   AF-A0A642UPU1-F1
#
_cell.length_a   1.000
_cell.length_b   1.000
_cell.length_c   1.000
_cell.angle_alpha   90.00
_cell.angle_beta   90.00
_cell.angle_gamma   90.00
#
_symmetry.space_group_name_H-M   'P 1'
#
loop_
_entity.id
_entity.type
_entity.pdbx_description
1 polymer ?
#
loop_
_entity_poly.entity_id
_entity_poly.type
_entity_poly.pdbx_seq_one_letter_code
_entity_poly.pdbx_strand_id
1 'polypeptide(L)'
;MLFSSVISYLTLASSVSAIYIDSSFDYGTLELKRDSVELDTSFFRIPDNATKDDYFDANKNWATNLNKTESLVLETSGKGQKPHTLVITCSDSRVSSAAFGVYPGEIFEHKDIANVIVPTDINSQAVIQYAVENLKVKKIIVVGHTGCGGVNAAMESTPVGGVLDLWLNPVRSLRVSHFDDFKKIKSKDDRARHLSELNAVQSAQVVKTLPPVAKALNSKDIEVWAFLYDTATGLMSDLEIPETKHSAIYLLNGDNDKDEEKKEKEKKEKEKKERKEKKEKEKK
;
A
#
# COMPACT_ATOMS: atom_id res chain seq x y z
N MET A 1 -70.48 23.04 4.16
CA MET A 1 -70.96 24.32 3.57
C MET A 1 -70.60 25.44 4.55
N LEU A 2 -70.14 26.59 4.02
CA LEU A 2 -70.29 27.98 4.54
C LEU A 2 -70.07 28.24 6.06
N PHE A 3 -69.04 29.01 6.49
CA PHE A 3 -69.00 30.49 6.58
C PHE A 3 -70.07 31.10 7.52
N SER A 4 -69.82 32.08 8.41
CA SER A 4 -68.63 32.91 8.79
C SER A 4 -68.93 33.59 10.17
N SER A 5 -68.09 34.32 10.92
CA SER A 5 -66.72 34.86 10.74
C SER A 5 -65.84 34.58 12.01
N VAL A 6 -65.09 35.46 12.71
CA VAL A 6 -64.93 36.94 12.84
C VAL A 6 -63.41 37.30 12.96
N ILE A 7 -63.07 38.58 12.78
CA ILE A 7 -61.73 39.20 12.68
C ILE A 7 -61.14 39.61 14.05
N SER A 8 -59.80 39.56 14.20
CA SER A 8 -59.00 40.64 14.83
C SER A 8 -57.53 40.61 14.36
N TYR A 9 -56.91 41.78 14.27
CA TYR A 9 -55.59 42.02 13.65
C TYR A 9 -54.46 42.03 14.68
N LEU A 10 -53.26 41.61 14.26
CA LEU A 10 -52.07 42.43 14.52
C LEU A 10 -51.03 42.26 13.39
N THR A 11 -50.64 43.37 12.78
CA THR A 11 -49.60 43.44 11.74
C THR A 11 -48.30 43.95 12.32
N LEU A 12 -47.18 43.28 12.02
CA LEU A 12 -45.85 43.85 12.14
C LEU A 12 -44.99 43.33 11.00
N ALA A 13 -44.62 44.23 10.09
CA ALA A 13 -43.73 43.96 8.98
C ALA A 13 -42.48 44.84 9.13
N SER A 14 -41.29 44.24 9.00
CA SER A 14 -40.03 44.99 8.96
C SER A 14 -38.95 44.19 8.23
N SER A 15 -38.46 44.77 7.12
CA SER A 15 -37.14 44.54 6.51
C SER A 15 -36.63 43.10 6.34
N VAL A 16 -36.72 42.58 5.12
CA VAL A 16 -35.74 41.61 4.63
C VAL A 16 -34.42 42.33 4.40
N SER A 17 -33.49 42.23 5.35
CA SER A 17 -32.11 42.68 5.17
C SER A 17 -31.31 41.57 4.49
N ALA A 18 -30.95 41.77 3.21
CA ALA A 18 -30.04 40.87 2.52
C ALA A 18 -28.64 40.99 3.14
N ILE A 19 -28.20 39.96 3.88
CA ILE A 19 -26.84 39.90 4.41
C ILE A 19 -25.88 39.62 3.26
N TYR A 20 -25.24 40.68 2.77
CA TYR A 20 -23.98 40.57 2.04
C TYR A 20 -22.98 39.87 2.96
N ILE A 21 -22.48 38.71 2.56
CA ILE A 21 -21.37 38.06 3.24
C ILE A 21 -20.09 38.73 2.74
N ASP A 22 -19.53 39.59 3.56
CA ASP A 22 -18.23 40.24 3.31
C ASP A 22 -17.13 39.17 3.26
N SER A 23 -16.25 39.25 2.25
CA SER A 23 -15.19 38.29 1.99
C SER A 23 -13.92 38.58 2.82
N SER A 24 -14.08 38.91 4.10
CA SER A 24 -13.01 39.38 5.00
C SER A 24 -13.06 38.77 6.41
N PHE A 25 -13.54 37.52 6.54
CA PHE A 25 -13.50 36.82 7.82
C PHE A 25 -12.07 36.36 8.15
N ASP A 26 -11.41 37.10 9.04
CA ASP A 26 -10.09 36.79 9.57
C ASP A 26 -10.10 35.47 10.35
N TYR A 27 -9.32 34.49 9.88
CA TYR A 27 -9.09 33.24 10.61
C TYR A 27 -8.01 33.46 11.67
N GLY A 28 -8.37 34.23 12.71
CA GLY A 28 -7.55 34.43 13.88
C GLY A 28 -7.03 33.09 14.41
N THR A 29 -5.72 32.99 14.61
CA THR A 29 -5.02 31.73 14.88
C THR A 29 -5.42 31.15 16.23
N LEU A 30 -6.42 30.26 16.23
CA LEU A 30 -6.71 29.41 17.37
C LEU A 30 -5.54 28.43 17.55
N GLU A 31 -4.60 28.78 18.43
CA GLU A 31 -3.63 27.83 18.95
C GLU A 31 -4.41 26.72 19.69
N LEU A 32 -4.67 25.63 18.98
CA LEU A 32 -5.09 24.39 19.60
C LEU A 32 -3.93 23.90 20.47
N LYS A 33 -3.97 24.28 21.75
CA LYS A 33 -3.23 23.62 22.83
C LYS A 33 -3.69 22.17 22.86
N ARG A 34 -2.99 21.36 22.07
CA ARG A 34 -3.12 19.92 22.05
C ARG A 34 -2.44 19.41 23.31
N ASP A 35 -3.22 19.30 24.38
CA ASP A 35 -2.74 18.79 25.66
C ASP A 35 -1.94 17.51 25.42
N SER A 36 -0.65 17.57 25.76
CA SER A 36 0.29 16.49 25.52
C SER A 36 0.01 15.38 26.52
N VAL A 37 -0.85 14.45 26.14
CA VAL A 37 -0.96 13.15 26.80
C VAL A 37 0.41 12.51 26.74
N GLU A 38 1.13 12.52 27.86
CA GLU A 38 2.38 11.80 28.00
C GLU A 38 2.09 10.32 27.79
N LEU A 39 2.57 9.78 26.68
CA LEU A 39 2.55 8.35 26.43
C LEU A 39 3.50 7.69 27.42
N ASP A 40 3.01 6.76 28.22
CA ASP A 40 3.86 5.92 29.05
C ASP A 40 4.75 5.06 28.14
N THR A 41 6.02 5.45 28.02
CA THR A 41 7.03 4.75 27.22
C THR A 41 7.85 3.76 28.04
N SER A 42 7.49 3.48 29.29
CA SER A 42 8.26 2.59 30.19
C SER A 42 8.40 1.15 29.70
N PHE A 43 7.58 0.73 28.73
CA PHE A 43 7.68 -0.57 28.07
C PHE A 43 8.70 -0.62 26.91
N PHE A 44 9.30 0.51 26.50
CA PHE A 44 10.38 0.53 25.52
C PHE A 44 11.68 -0.03 26.13
N ARG A 45 12.35 -0.92 25.38
CA ARG A 45 13.56 -1.63 25.85
C ARG A 45 14.85 -0.81 25.74
N ILE A 46 14.81 0.29 25.00
CA ILE A 46 15.93 1.19 24.74
C ILE A 46 15.38 2.61 24.91
N PRO A 47 15.88 3.42 25.87
CA PRO A 47 15.37 4.76 26.12
C PRO A 47 15.91 5.80 25.12
N ASP A 48 15.29 6.98 25.06
CA ASP A 48 15.68 8.05 24.13
C ASP A 48 17.12 8.57 24.33
N ASN A 49 17.67 8.40 25.53
CA ASN A 49 19.04 8.76 25.88
C ASN A 49 20.04 7.58 25.81
N ALA A 50 19.67 6.49 25.15
CA ALA A 50 20.48 5.28 25.04
C ALA A 50 21.87 5.52 24.41
N THR A 51 22.86 4.82 24.93
CA THR A 51 24.22 4.78 24.39
C THR A 51 24.32 3.76 23.26
N LYS A 52 25.45 3.79 22.54
CA LYS A 52 25.80 2.78 21.52
C LYS A 52 25.79 1.35 22.07
N ASP A 53 26.14 1.16 23.33
CA ASP A 53 26.31 -0.18 23.92
C ASP A 53 24.96 -0.79 24.35
N ASP A 54 23.97 0.04 24.72
CA ASP A 54 22.59 -0.40 24.97
C ASP A 54 21.97 -1.09 23.76
N TYR A 55 22.23 -0.58 22.54
CA TYR A 55 21.80 -1.24 21.30
C TYR A 55 22.49 -2.59 21.07
N PHE A 56 23.77 -2.71 21.42
CA PHE A 56 24.49 -3.98 21.30
C PHE A 56 24.03 -5.03 22.31
N ASP A 57 23.84 -4.66 23.58
CA ASP A 57 23.32 -5.59 24.59
C ASP A 57 21.84 -5.93 24.34
N ALA A 58 21.01 -5.00 23.84
CA ALA A 58 19.65 -5.31 23.39
C ALA A 58 19.64 -6.34 22.24
N ASN A 59 20.48 -6.17 21.21
CA ASN A 59 20.65 -7.12 20.11
C ASN A 59 21.17 -8.49 20.60
N LYS A 60 22.18 -8.50 21.45
CA LYS A 60 22.78 -9.72 22.05
C LYS A 60 21.76 -10.48 22.89
N ASN A 61 20.94 -9.78 23.68
CA ASN A 61 19.84 -10.36 24.45
C ASN A 61 18.74 -10.93 23.54
N TRP A 62 18.37 -10.23 22.47
CA TRP A 62 17.44 -10.73 21.46
C TRP A 62 17.95 -12.02 20.80
N ALA A 63 19.17 -12.00 20.24
CA ALA A 63 19.75 -13.17 19.57
C ALA A 63 19.96 -14.36 20.53
N THR A 64 20.38 -14.09 21.77
CA THR A 64 20.53 -15.12 22.82
C THR A 64 19.20 -15.75 23.20
N ASN A 65 18.09 -15.01 23.17
CA ASN A 65 16.77 -15.55 23.47
C ASN A 65 16.15 -16.27 22.27
N LEU A 66 16.29 -15.72 21.06
CA LEU A 66 15.84 -16.39 19.83
C LEU A 66 16.55 -17.75 19.63
N ASN A 67 17.85 -17.84 19.92
CA ASN A 67 18.57 -19.12 19.88
C ASN A 67 18.14 -20.15 20.95
N LYS A 68 17.43 -19.75 22.01
CA LYS A 68 16.88 -20.69 23.01
C LYS A 68 15.51 -21.23 22.62
N THR A 69 14.70 -20.42 21.92
CA THR A 69 13.36 -20.81 21.50
C THR A 69 13.37 -21.45 20.11
N GLU A 70 14.12 -20.89 19.17
CA GLU A 70 14.06 -21.16 17.72
C GLU A 70 15.46 -21.23 17.10
N SER A 71 16.32 -22.10 17.64
CA SER A 71 17.75 -22.20 17.28
C SER A 71 18.04 -22.31 15.77
N LEU A 72 17.14 -22.94 15.01
CA LEU A 72 17.28 -23.12 13.57
C LEU A 72 17.11 -21.82 12.76
N VAL A 73 16.49 -20.77 13.31
CA VAL A 73 16.25 -19.50 12.60
C VAL A 73 17.58 -18.85 12.24
N LEU A 74 18.39 -18.49 13.24
CA LEU A 74 19.67 -17.81 12.99
C LEU A 74 20.70 -18.71 12.28
N GLU A 75 20.67 -20.03 12.53
CA GLU A 75 21.50 -21.00 11.80
C GLU A 75 21.14 -21.05 10.30
N THR A 76 19.87 -20.86 9.95
CA THR A 76 19.39 -20.84 8.56
C THR A 76 19.64 -19.49 7.90
N SER A 77 19.33 -18.37 8.57
CA SER A 77 19.59 -17.02 8.06
C SER A 77 21.06 -16.81 7.68
N GLY A 78 21.99 -17.38 8.47
CA GLY A 78 23.43 -17.31 8.20
C GLY A 78 23.90 -18.06 6.94
N LYS A 79 23.06 -18.93 6.36
CA LYS A 79 23.35 -19.69 5.12
C LYS A 79 22.77 -19.02 3.87
N GLY A 80 21.86 -18.06 4.03
CA GLY A 80 21.20 -17.33 2.94
C GLY A 80 19.74 -16.99 3.27
N GLN A 81 19.12 -16.21 2.39
CA GLN A 81 17.71 -15.84 2.48
C GLN A 81 16.87 -16.53 1.38
N LYS A 82 15.61 -16.85 1.69
CA LYS A 82 14.62 -17.32 0.72
C LYS A 82 13.19 -16.89 1.14
N PRO A 83 12.93 -15.57 1.20
CA PRO A 83 11.63 -15.07 1.63
C PRO A 83 10.53 -15.49 0.66
N HIS A 84 9.35 -15.79 1.17
CA HIS A 84 8.19 -16.17 0.36
C HIS A 84 7.33 -14.97 -0.05
N THR A 85 7.49 -13.82 0.61
CA THR A 85 6.69 -12.61 0.40
C THR A 85 7.58 -11.36 0.35
N LEU A 86 7.26 -10.42 -0.56
CA LEU A 86 7.66 -9.01 -0.45
C LEU A 86 6.56 -8.23 0.29
N VAL A 87 6.91 -7.52 1.35
CA VAL A 87 6.05 -6.53 2.01
C VAL A 87 6.49 -5.13 1.62
N ILE A 88 5.54 -4.30 1.18
CA ILE A 88 5.71 -2.87 0.92
C ILE A 88 4.87 -2.15 1.98
N THR A 89 5.48 -1.31 2.82
CA THR A 89 4.74 -0.63 3.90
C THR A 89 5.36 0.71 4.30
N CYS A 90 4.74 1.40 5.25
CA CYS A 90 5.16 2.72 5.68
C CYS A 90 6.34 2.64 6.67
N SER A 91 7.33 3.52 6.53
CA SER A 91 8.49 3.72 7.44
C SER A 91 8.11 4.07 8.89
N ASP A 92 6.83 4.23 9.21
CA ASP A 92 6.33 4.32 10.58
C ASP A 92 6.88 3.19 11.46
N SER A 93 7.28 3.53 12.69
CA SER A 93 7.93 2.61 13.63
C SER A 93 6.97 1.58 14.23
N ARG A 94 5.65 1.83 14.18
CA ARG A 94 4.61 0.91 14.67
C ARG A 94 4.32 -0.24 13.70
N VAL A 95 4.86 -0.19 12.48
CA VAL A 95 4.71 -1.23 11.45
C VAL A 95 6.08 -1.85 11.16
N SER A 96 6.21 -3.15 11.35
CA SER A 96 7.45 -3.90 11.14
C SER A 96 7.14 -5.37 10.88
N SER A 97 8.12 -6.15 10.40
CA SER A 97 8.05 -7.61 10.29
C SER A 97 7.44 -8.32 11.51
N ALA A 98 7.69 -7.84 12.73
CA ALA A 98 7.07 -8.39 13.94
C ALA A 98 5.54 -8.33 13.96
N ALA A 99 4.93 -7.33 13.30
CA ALA A 99 3.47 -7.20 13.17
C ALA A 99 2.83 -8.27 12.24
N PHE A 100 3.65 -8.97 11.43
CA PHE A 100 3.20 -10.11 10.62
C PHE A 100 3.38 -11.45 11.35
N GLY A 101 4.00 -11.47 12.53
CA GLY A 101 4.28 -12.69 13.29
C GLY A 101 5.34 -13.61 12.67
N VAL A 102 6.22 -13.07 11.82
CA VAL A 102 7.23 -13.82 11.05
C VAL A 102 8.64 -13.72 11.63
N TYR A 103 9.49 -14.69 11.30
CA TYR A 103 10.91 -14.72 11.64
C TYR A 103 11.80 -14.01 10.59
N PRO A 104 13.03 -13.59 10.97
CA PRO A 104 13.99 -12.99 10.05
C PRO A 104 14.30 -13.87 8.84
N GLY A 105 13.94 -13.38 7.64
CA GLY A 105 14.20 -14.04 6.35
C GLY A 105 12.99 -14.70 5.69
N GLU A 106 11.82 -14.73 6.35
CA GLU A 106 10.56 -15.20 5.74
C GLU A 106 9.94 -14.16 4.79
N ILE A 107 10.10 -12.87 5.10
CA ILE A 107 9.68 -11.76 4.26
C ILE A 107 10.87 -10.87 3.85
N PHE A 108 10.73 -10.24 2.69
CA PHE A 108 11.59 -9.15 2.22
C PHE A 108 10.79 -7.84 2.38
N GLU A 109 11.40 -6.75 2.86
CA GLU A 109 10.68 -5.52 3.19
C GLU A 109 11.14 -4.32 2.33
N HIS A 110 10.17 -3.53 1.86
CA HIS A 110 10.36 -2.16 1.39
C HIS A 110 9.61 -1.21 2.34
N LYS A 111 10.26 -0.12 2.77
CA LYS A 111 9.66 0.89 3.64
C LYS A 111 9.90 2.30 3.11
N ASP A 112 8.83 3.06 2.93
CA ASP A 112 8.83 4.45 2.45
C ASP A 112 7.82 5.32 3.24
N ILE A 113 7.74 6.63 2.99
CA ILE A 113 6.76 7.48 3.68
C ILE A 113 5.36 7.27 3.10
N ALA A 114 4.50 6.61 3.87
CA ALA A 114 3.12 6.26 3.51
C ALA A 114 2.97 5.25 2.36
N ASN A 115 3.89 4.28 2.23
CA ASN A 115 3.76 3.09 1.37
C ASN A 115 3.40 3.39 -0.10
N VAL A 116 3.97 4.47 -0.66
CA VAL A 116 3.64 5.04 -1.97
C VAL A 116 4.52 4.44 -3.06
N ILE A 117 3.93 3.67 -3.98
CA ILE A 117 4.65 3.16 -5.15
C ILE A 117 4.43 4.08 -6.36
N VAL A 118 5.54 4.64 -6.87
CA VAL A 118 5.58 5.50 -8.06
C VAL A 118 6.23 4.74 -9.22
N PRO A 119 5.63 4.67 -10.44
CA PRO A 119 6.18 3.91 -11.57
C PRO A 119 7.59 4.30 -12.04
N THR A 120 8.08 5.47 -11.61
CA THR A 120 9.40 6.02 -11.96
C THR A 120 10.36 6.12 -10.79
N ASP A 121 9.97 5.69 -9.58
CA ASP A 121 10.91 5.59 -8.47
C ASP A 121 11.80 4.35 -8.68
N ILE A 122 13.12 4.57 -8.72
CA ILE A 122 14.11 3.50 -8.90
C ILE A 122 14.34 2.68 -7.62
N ASN A 123 14.04 3.22 -6.44
CA ASN A 123 14.26 2.56 -5.15
C ASN A 123 13.29 1.38 -4.97
N SER A 124 11.99 1.65 -4.98
CA SER A 124 10.96 0.61 -4.95
C SER A 124 11.05 -0.36 -6.13
N GLN A 125 11.32 0.12 -7.36
CA GLN A 125 11.51 -0.76 -8.52
C GLN A 125 12.68 -1.74 -8.37
N ALA A 126 13.82 -1.31 -7.84
CA ALA A 126 14.97 -2.19 -7.61
C ALA A 126 14.64 -3.29 -6.58
N VAL A 127 13.93 -2.93 -5.50
CA VAL A 127 13.50 -3.90 -4.46
C VAL A 127 12.46 -4.88 -5.02
N ILE A 128 11.47 -4.39 -5.78
CA ILE A 128 10.43 -5.21 -6.42
C ILE A 128 11.04 -6.15 -7.47
N GLN A 129 11.92 -5.66 -8.34
CA GLN A 129 12.59 -6.50 -9.33
C GLN A 129 13.43 -7.59 -8.65
N TYR A 130 14.22 -7.24 -7.63
CA TYR A 130 15.05 -8.23 -6.92
C TYR A 130 14.20 -9.30 -6.22
N ALA A 131 13.08 -8.91 -5.60
CA ALA A 131 12.17 -9.84 -4.95
C ALA A 131 11.55 -10.85 -5.96
N VAL A 132 11.06 -10.35 -7.11
CA VAL A 132 10.38 -11.18 -8.11
C VAL A 132 11.36 -11.98 -8.97
N GLU A 133 12.46 -11.37 -9.40
CA GLU A 133 13.38 -11.97 -10.38
C GLU A 133 14.56 -12.72 -9.74
N ASN A 134 15.08 -12.29 -8.59
CA ASN A 134 16.19 -12.96 -7.91
C ASN A 134 15.73 -13.87 -6.77
N LEU A 135 14.89 -13.38 -5.86
CA LEU A 135 14.42 -14.14 -4.69
C LEU A 135 13.23 -15.08 -5.00
N LYS A 136 12.52 -14.83 -6.10
CA LYS A 136 11.33 -15.57 -6.55
C LYS A 136 10.20 -15.62 -5.50
N VAL A 137 9.95 -14.49 -4.83
CA VAL A 137 8.83 -14.36 -3.88
C VAL A 137 7.50 -14.74 -4.56
N LYS A 138 6.59 -15.34 -3.80
CA LYS A 138 5.29 -15.83 -4.28
C LYS A 138 4.13 -14.88 -3.98
N LYS A 139 4.34 -13.90 -3.11
CA LYS A 139 3.36 -12.84 -2.79
C LYS A 139 4.05 -11.47 -2.76
N ILE A 140 3.33 -10.43 -3.17
CA ILE A 140 3.60 -9.04 -2.80
C ILE A 140 2.41 -8.54 -2.00
N ILE A 141 2.66 -7.93 -0.84
CA ILE A 141 1.62 -7.35 0.01
C ILE A 141 1.94 -5.87 0.22
N VAL A 142 1.03 -4.99 -0.20
CA VAL A 142 1.11 -3.56 0.11
C VAL A 142 0.29 -3.29 1.37
N VAL A 143 0.92 -2.78 2.42
CA VAL A 143 0.28 -2.59 3.74
C VAL A 143 0.27 -1.11 4.11
N GLY A 144 -0.91 -0.50 3.99
CA GLY A 144 -1.23 0.79 4.60
C GLY A 144 -1.52 0.64 6.09
N HIS A 145 -1.62 1.75 6.83
CA HIS A 145 -1.94 1.66 8.26
C HIS A 145 -2.71 2.86 8.82
N THR A 146 -3.37 2.66 9.96
CA THR A 146 -4.08 3.73 10.69
C THR A 146 -3.12 4.74 11.30
N GLY A 147 -3.56 5.99 11.40
CA GLY A 147 -2.79 7.09 12.00
C GLY A 147 -1.45 7.38 11.30
N CYS A 148 -1.37 7.16 9.98
CA CYS A 148 -0.16 7.39 9.20
C CYS A 148 0.20 8.87 9.08
N GLY A 149 1.42 9.24 9.50
CA GLY A 149 1.89 10.63 9.46
C GLY A 149 1.87 11.25 8.05
N GLY A 150 2.31 10.50 7.02
CA GLY A 150 2.31 10.97 5.64
C GLY A 150 0.90 11.14 5.06
N VAL A 151 -0.02 10.23 5.37
CA VAL A 151 -1.43 10.34 4.94
C VAL A 151 -2.15 11.49 5.66
N ASN A 152 -1.89 11.68 6.96
CA ASN A 152 -2.36 12.84 7.71
C ASN A 152 -1.86 14.16 7.08
N ALA A 153 -0.57 14.24 6.71
CA ALA A 153 -0.02 15.40 6.02
C ALA A 153 -0.61 15.62 4.60
N ALA A 154 -1.01 14.56 3.90
CA ALA A 154 -1.74 14.64 2.65
C ALA A 154 -3.23 15.04 2.82
N MET A 155 -3.79 14.89 4.03
CA MET A 155 -5.13 15.34 4.41
C MET A 155 -5.20 16.82 4.82
N GLU A 156 -4.09 17.45 5.18
CA GLU A 156 -4.03 18.91 5.43
C GLU A 156 -3.99 19.72 4.12
N SER A 157 -4.14 21.05 4.25
CA SER A 157 -3.87 22.01 3.18
C SER A 157 -2.59 22.82 3.41
N THR A 158 -1.89 22.60 4.52
CA THR A 158 -0.58 23.19 4.82
C THR A 158 0.54 22.37 4.17
N PRO A 159 1.62 23.00 3.66
CA PRO A 159 2.79 22.28 3.17
C PRO A 159 3.52 21.56 4.32
N VAL A 160 4.17 20.44 4.02
CA VAL A 160 5.06 19.72 4.94
C VAL A 160 6.49 20.28 4.87
N GLY A 161 6.87 20.81 3.70
CA GLY A 161 8.20 21.31 3.39
C GLY A 161 9.00 20.38 2.46
N GLY A 162 9.63 20.99 1.45
CA GLY A 162 10.66 20.35 0.63
C GLY A 162 10.20 19.08 -0.11
N VAL A 163 11.02 18.03 -0.05
CA VAL A 163 10.81 16.79 -0.82
C VAL A 163 9.55 16.03 -0.40
N LEU A 164 9.09 16.16 0.85
CA LEU A 164 7.88 15.49 1.33
C LEU A 164 6.62 16.00 0.61
N ASP A 165 6.60 17.27 0.22
CA ASP A 165 5.49 17.81 -0.57
C ASP A 165 5.49 17.30 -2.01
N LEU A 166 6.64 16.91 -2.57
CA LEU A 166 6.71 16.23 -3.86
C LEU A 166 6.29 14.76 -3.73
N TRP A 167 6.81 14.08 -2.71
CA TRP A 167 6.58 12.65 -2.46
C TRP A 167 5.10 12.32 -2.18
N LEU A 168 4.40 13.14 -1.40
CA LEU A 168 3.00 12.90 -1.01
C LEU A 168 1.98 13.29 -2.10
N ASN A 169 2.41 13.76 -3.28
CA ASN A 169 1.48 14.17 -4.34
C ASN A 169 0.60 13.04 -4.91
N PRO A 170 1.01 11.76 -5.03
CA PRO A 170 0.10 10.67 -5.38
C PRO A 170 -1.02 10.52 -4.34
N VAL A 171 -0.70 10.62 -3.05
CA VAL A 171 -1.67 10.55 -1.94
C VAL A 171 -2.65 11.73 -1.98
N ARG A 172 -2.15 12.95 -2.26
CA ARG A 172 -3.01 14.13 -2.49
C ARG A 172 -3.86 13.99 -3.75
N SER A 173 -3.36 13.36 -4.80
CA SER A 173 -4.09 13.11 -6.04
C SER A 173 -5.27 12.16 -5.79
N LEU A 174 -5.07 11.11 -4.99
CA LEU A 174 -6.16 10.23 -4.53
C LEU A 174 -7.23 11.00 -3.73
N ARG A 175 -6.83 11.90 -2.84
CA ARG A 175 -7.74 12.77 -2.08
C ARG A 175 -8.57 13.70 -3.00
N VAL A 176 -7.99 14.19 -4.09
CA VAL A 176 -8.69 15.00 -5.10
C VAL A 176 -9.66 14.13 -5.92
N SER A 177 -9.23 12.96 -6.39
CA SER A 177 -10.07 12.06 -7.19
C SER A 177 -11.31 11.54 -6.45
N HIS A 178 -11.25 11.41 -5.13
CA HIS A 178 -12.36 10.94 -4.28
C HIS A 178 -12.93 12.06 -3.38
N PHE A 179 -12.78 13.33 -3.77
CA PHE A 179 -13.10 14.49 -2.94
C PHE A 179 -14.56 14.51 -2.43
N ASP A 180 -15.51 14.05 -3.23
CA ASP A 180 -16.93 13.96 -2.84
C ASP A 180 -17.23 12.84 -1.84
N ASP A 181 -16.39 11.80 -1.75
CA ASP A 181 -16.51 10.77 -0.70
C ASP A 181 -15.98 11.28 0.64
N PHE A 182 -14.84 11.98 0.63
CA PHE A 182 -14.29 12.63 1.83
C PHE A 182 -15.23 13.70 2.43
N LYS A 183 -16.12 14.32 1.64
CA LYS A 183 -17.18 15.21 2.16
C LYS A 183 -18.21 14.47 3.03
N LYS A 184 -18.51 13.20 2.72
CA LYS A 184 -19.53 12.38 3.43
C LYS A 184 -19.03 11.94 4.80
N ILE A 185 -17.75 11.61 4.90
CA ILE A 185 -17.07 11.25 6.14
C ILE A 185 -16.90 12.51 7.01
N LYS A 186 -17.28 12.46 8.29
CA LYS A 186 -17.20 13.60 9.22
C LYS A 186 -15.91 13.64 10.05
N SER A 187 -15.50 12.50 10.60
CA SER A 187 -14.29 12.38 11.42
C SER A 187 -13.04 12.64 10.58
N LYS A 188 -12.05 13.32 11.17
CA LYS A 188 -10.74 13.51 10.54
C LYS A 188 -9.97 12.19 10.44
N ASP A 189 -10.06 11.35 11.46
CA ASP A 189 -9.33 10.10 11.55
C ASP A 189 -9.93 9.03 10.63
N ASP A 190 -11.26 9.02 10.45
CA ASP A 190 -11.93 8.15 9.46
C ASP A 190 -11.54 8.55 8.02
N ARG A 191 -11.40 9.85 7.73
CA ARG A 191 -10.89 10.32 6.44
C ARG A 191 -9.43 9.89 6.21
N ALA A 192 -8.58 10.01 7.23
CA ALA A 192 -7.19 9.58 7.15
C ALA A 192 -7.06 8.05 7.01
N ARG A 193 -7.89 7.27 7.71
CA ARG A 193 -8.01 5.83 7.53
C ARG A 193 -8.39 5.50 6.09
N HIS A 194 -9.46 6.10 5.59
CA HIS A 194 -9.95 5.82 4.24
C HIS A 194 -8.95 6.22 3.14
N LEU A 195 -8.20 7.32 3.32
CA LEU A 195 -7.12 7.66 2.40
C LEU A 195 -5.93 6.69 2.50
N SER A 196 -5.68 6.08 3.68
CA SER A 196 -4.67 5.01 3.82
C SER A 196 -5.11 3.72 3.10
N GLU A 197 -6.39 3.36 3.18
CA GLU A 197 -7.00 2.23 2.46
C GLU A 197 -6.88 2.43 0.94
N LEU A 198 -7.34 3.57 0.42
CA LEU A 198 -7.25 3.93 -1.01
C LEU A 198 -5.81 3.97 -1.52
N ASN A 199 -4.87 4.46 -0.70
CA ASN A 199 -3.46 4.56 -1.07
C ASN A 199 -2.74 3.20 -1.09
N ALA A 200 -3.08 2.27 -0.18
CA ALA A 200 -2.60 0.89 -0.23
C ALA A 200 -3.11 0.17 -1.49
N VAL A 201 -4.40 0.28 -1.80
CA VAL A 201 -5.01 -0.28 -3.01
C VAL A 201 -4.42 0.33 -4.29
N GLN A 202 -4.28 1.66 -4.35
CA GLN A 202 -3.67 2.33 -5.51
C GLN A 202 -2.22 1.90 -5.72
N SER A 203 -1.43 1.80 -4.66
CA SER A 203 -0.03 1.37 -4.75
C SER A 203 0.07 -0.11 -5.16
N ALA A 204 -0.83 -0.98 -4.68
CA ALA A 204 -0.93 -2.36 -5.14
C ALA A 204 -1.36 -2.47 -6.62
N GLN A 205 -2.26 -1.59 -7.09
CA GLN A 205 -2.59 -1.48 -8.52
C GLN A 205 -1.38 -1.05 -9.35
N VAL A 206 -0.58 -0.07 -8.89
CA VAL A 206 0.68 0.30 -9.56
C VAL A 206 1.64 -0.89 -9.60
N VAL A 207 1.84 -1.60 -8.49
CA VAL A 207 2.67 -2.81 -8.42
C VAL A 207 2.23 -3.86 -9.47
N LYS A 208 0.93 -4.10 -9.66
CA LYS A 208 0.39 -4.99 -10.72
C LYS A 208 0.77 -4.55 -12.15
N THR A 209 1.13 -3.28 -12.38
CA THR A 209 1.54 -2.76 -13.70
C THR A 209 3.05 -2.82 -13.97
N LEU A 210 3.89 -3.02 -12.95
CA LEU A 210 5.35 -2.99 -13.11
C LEU A 210 5.83 -4.22 -13.92
N PRO A 211 6.73 -4.06 -14.92
CA PRO A 211 7.09 -5.15 -15.84
C PRO A 211 7.46 -6.52 -15.22
N PRO A 212 8.31 -6.63 -14.17
CA PRO A 212 8.60 -7.93 -13.57
C PRO A 212 7.38 -8.56 -12.90
N VAL A 213 6.51 -7.76 -12.26
CA VAL A 213 5.29 -8.21 -11.58
C VAL A 213 4.22 -8.62 -12.60
N ALA A 214 3.97 -7.79 -13.61
CA ALA A 214 3.01 -8.07 -14.67
C ALA A 214 3.34 -9.38 -15.41
N LYS A 215 4.62 -9.63 -15.69
CA LYS A 215 5.11 -10.88 -16.26
C LYS A 215 4.85 -12.08 -15.33
N ALA A 216 5.17 -11.96 -14.04
CA ALA A 216 4.95 -13.04 -13.07
C ALA A 216 3.46 -13.33 -12.80
N LEU A 217 2.60 -12.30 -12.82
CA LEU A 217 1.15 -12.44 -12.71
C LEU A 217 0.56 -13.23 -13.88
N ASN A 218 1.01 -12.97 -15.11
CA ASN A 218 0.58 -13.73 -16.29
C ASN A 218 0.95 -15.22 -16.22
N SER A 219 2.16 -15.54 -15.72
CA SER A 219 2.59 -16.91 -15.44
C SER A 219 1.83 -17.57 -14.27
N LYS A 220 1.04 -16.82 -13.50
CA LYS A 220 0.48 -17.21 -12.19
C LYS A 220 1.57 -17.62 -11.19
N ASP A 221 2.75 -17.03 -11.33
CA ASP A 221 3.91 -17.27 -10.48
C ASP A 221 3.84 -16.50 -9.15
N ILE A 222 2.99 -15.48 -9.04
CA ILE A 222 2.92 -14.55 -7.92
C ILE A 222 1.49 -14.07 -7.67
N GLU A 223 1.20 -13.69 -6.43
CA GLU A 223 -0.02 -12.97 -6.04
C GLU A 223 0.31 -11.53 -5.60
N VAL A 224 -0.63 -10.59 -5.73
CA VAL A 224 -0.51 -9.22 -5.20
C VAL A 224 -1.75 -8.91 -4.35
N TRP A 225 -1.54 -8.57 -3.08
CA TRP A 225 -2.58 -8.27 -2.09
C TRP A 225 -2.38 -6.87 -1.49
N ALA A 226 -3.43 -6.29 -0.90
CA ALA A 226 -3.38 -5.00 -0.21
C ALA A 226 -4.06 -5.11 1.15
N PHE A 227 -3.39 -4.72 2.24
CA PHE A 227 -3.96 -4.75 3.60
C PHE A 227 -3.93 -3.36 4.25
N LEU A 228 -4.79 -3.17 5.26
CA LEU A 228 -4.65 -2.10 6.25
C LEU A 228 -4.32 -2.70 7.62
N TYR A 229 -3.19 -2.30 8.19
CA TYR A 229 -2.80 -2.60 9.58
C TYR A 229 -3.32 -1.52 10.54
N ASP A 230 -4.03 -1.92 11.60
CA ASP A 230 -4.52 -0.99 12.60
C ASP A 230 -3.55 -0.87 13.78
N THR A 231 -2.82 0.25 13.81
CA THR A 231 -1.78 0.54 14.81
C THR A 231 -2.31 0.62 16.25
N ALA A 232 -3.63 0.72 16.45
CA ALA A 232 -4.25 0.72 17.77
C ALA A 232 -4.61 -0.69 18.30
N THR A 233 -4.72 -1.70 17.43
CA THR A 233 -5.13 -3.07 17.81
C THR A 233 -4.11 -4.14 17.45
N GLY A 234 -3.16 -3.84 16.56
CA GLY A 234 -2.19 -4.81 16.04
C GLY A 234 -2.77 -5.75 14.98
N LEU A 235 -4.02 -5.55 14.54
CA LEU A 235 -4.69 -6.42 13.58
C LEU A 235 -4.58 -5.89 12.15
N MET A 236 -4.53 -6.81 11.18
CA MET A 236 -4.62 -6.50 9.75
C MET A 236 -6.03 -6.78 9.23
N SER A 237 -6.43 -6.00 8.23
CA SER A 237 -7.67 -6.15 7.48
C SER A 237 -7.37 -6.18 5.98
N ASP A 238 -8.05 -7.08 5.26
CA ASP A 238 -7.88 -7.25 3.82
C ASP A 238 -8.59 -6.12 3.04
N LEU A 239 -8.00 -5.67 1.94
CA LEU A 239 -8.54 -4.62 1.07
C LEU A 239 -8.71 -5.17 -0.34
N GLU A 240 -9.96 -5.16 -0.83
CA GLU A 240 -10.25 -5.56 -2.21
C GLU A 240 -9.49 -4.63 -3.19
N ILE A 241 -8.67 -5.22 -4.06
CA ILE A 241 -8.03 -4.52 -5.18
C ILE A 241 -8.97 -4.62 -6.39
N PRO A 242 -9.61 -3.53 -6.84
CA PRO A 242 -10.54 -3.60 -7.97
C PRO A 242 -9.85 -4.07 -9.25
N GLU A 243 -10.51 -4.97 -9.99
CA GLU A 243 -9.96 -5.52 -11.22
C GLU A 243 -9.99 -4.50 -12.38
N THR A 244 -8.80 -4.10 -12.80
CA THR A 244 -8.59 -3.11 -13.86
C THR A 244 -8.98 -3.70 -15.22
N LYS A 245 -10.08 -3.20 -15.81
CA LYS A 245 -10.48 -3.53 -17.18
C LYS A 245 -9.32 -3.27 -18.14
N HIS A 246 -9.05 -4.21 -19.04
CA HIS A 246 -7.93 -4.18 -19.97
C HIS A 246 -6.53 -4.21 -19.34
N SER A 247 -6.38 -4.68 -18.09
CA SER A 247 -5.07 -4.94 -17.43
C SER A 247 -4.06 -5.71 -18.30
N ALA A 248 -4.54 -6.51 -19.24
CA ALA A 248 -3.73 -7.17 -20.28
C ALA A 248 -2.79 -6.23 -21.07
N ILE A 249 -3.03 -4.91 -21.13
CA ILE A 249 -2.11 -3.95 -21.80
C ILE A 249 -0.74 -3.85 -21.11
N TYR A 250 -0.64 -4.19 -19.82
CA TYR A 250 0.62 -4.23 -19.08
C TYR A 250 1.39 -5.54 -19.30
N LEU A 251 0.77 -6.53 -19.96
CA LEU A 251 1.41 -7.79 -20.33
C LEU A 251 2.21 -7.60 -21.62
N LEU A 252 3.38 -6.96 -21.48
CA LEU A 252 4.33 -6.81 -22.57
C LEU A 252 4.83 -8.20 -23.01
N ASN A 253 4.37 -8.67 -24.18
CA ASN A 253 4.72 -9.97 -24.76
C ASN A 253 6.19 -10.03 -25.23
N GLY A 254 7.11 -10.05 -24.27
CA GLY A 254 8.49 -10.44 -24.50
C GLY A 254 8.59 -11.95 -24.74
N ASP A 255 9.05 -12.31 -25.94
CA ASP A 255 9.49 -13.64 -26.38
C ASP A 255 8.43 -14.76 -26.57
N ASN A 256 7.21 -14.64 -26.02
CA ASN A 256 6.15 -15.65 -26.24
C ASN A 256 5.89 -15.93 -27.73
N ASP A 257 5.78 -14.90 -28.57
CA ASP A 257 5.57 -15.04 -30.02
C ASP A 257 6.65 -15.90 -30.70
N LYS A 258 7.91 -15.78 -30.25
CA LYS A 258 9.05 -16.56 -30.79
C LYS A 258 8.97 -18.01 -30.36
N ASP A 259 8.59 -18.27 -29.10
CA ASP A 259 8.45 -19.62 -28.57
C ASP A 259 7.21 -20.33 -29.11
N GLU A 260 6.12 -19.63 -29.40
CA GLU A 260 4.96 -20.20 -30.11
C GLU A 260 5.30 -20.48 -31.59
N GLU A 261 5.92 -19.54 -32.30
CA GLU A 261 6.36 -19.77 -33.69
C GLU A 261 7.36 -20.93 -33.78
N LYS A 262 8.24 -21.09 -32.78
CA LYS A 262 9.16 -22.23 -32.66
C LYS A 262 8.42 -23.54 -32.38
N LYS A 263 7.50 -23.59 -31.42
CA LYS A 263 6.65 -24.77 -31.13
C LYS A 263 5.85 -25.18 -32.36
N GLU A 264 5.34 -24.22 -33.13
CA GLU A 264 4.59 -24.48 -34.36
C GLU A 264 5.49 -25.03 -35.48
N LYS A 265 6.71 -24.50 -35.64
CA LYS A 265 7.74 -25.04 -36.55
C LYS A 265 8.13 -26.47 -36.19
N GLU A 266 8.41 -26.75 -34.91
CA GLU A 266 8.72 -28.11 -34.42
C GLU A 266 7.57 -29.11 -34.63
N LYS A 267 6.32 -28.67 -34.44
CA LYS A 267 5.12 -29.49 -34.72
C LYS A 267 5.00 -29.79 -36.22
N LYS A 268 5.14 -28.79 -37.08
CA LYS A 268 5.11 -28.93 -38.55
C LYS A 268 6.21 -29.86 -39.06
N GLU A 269 7.38 -29.88 -38.43
CA GLU A 269 8.44 -30.86 -38.73
C GLU A 269 8.06 -32.30 -38.36
N LYS A 270 7.49 -32.54 -37.18
CA LYS A 270 7.08 -33.87 -36.72
C LYS A 270 6.01 -34.47 -37.62
N GLU A 271 4.94 -33.72 -37.91
CA GLU A 271 3.90 -34.14 -38.85
C GLU A 271 4.45 -34.45 -40.26
N LYS A 272 5.48 -33.72 -40.71
CA LYS A 272 6.15 -33.93 -42.00
C LYS A 272 7.05 -35.19 -42.02
N LYS A 273 7.60 -35.59 -40.87
CA LYS A 273 8.35 -36.86 -40.71
C LYS A 273 7.39 -38.06 -40.67
N GLU A 274 6.35 -38.01 -39.85
CA GLU A 274 5.31 -39.06 -39.75
C GLU A 274 4.61 -39.33 -41.10
N ARG A 275 4.31 -38.27 -41.86
CA ARG A 275 3.73 -38.37 -43.22
C ARG A 275 4.69 -38.97 -44.26
N LYS A 276 6.01 -38.96 -44.03
CA LYS A 276 6.96 -39.70 -44.87
C LYS A 276 7.00 -41.18 -44.47
N GLU A 277 7.15 -41.47 -43.18
CA GLU A 277 7.23 -42.85 -42.69
C GLU A 277 6.00 -43.69 -43.05
N LYS A 278 4.79 -43.13 -42.99
CA LYS A 278 3.59 -43.84 -43.47
C LYS A 278 3.68 -44.17 -44.96
N LYS A 279 4.08 -43.21 -45.80
CA LYS A 279 4.24 -43.41 -47.25
C LYS A 279 5.38 -44.34 -47.67
N GLU A 280 6.33 -44.61 -46.77
CA GLU A 280 7.38 -45.62 -46.97
C GLU A 280 6.96 -47.00 -46.46
N LYS A 281 6.10 -47.07 -45.43
CA LYS A 281 5.46 -48.31 -44.94
C LYS A 281 4.34 -48.79 -45.89
N GLU A 282 3.67 -47.89 -46.59
CA GLU A 282 2.67 -48.17 -47.66
C GLU A 282 3.30 -48.58 -49.01
N LYS A 283 4.64 -48.73 -49.07
CA LYS A 283 5.41 -49.06 -50.28
C LYS A 283 6.34 -50.28 -50.11
N LYS A 284 6.09 -51.11 -49.10
CA LYS A 284 6.78 -52.37 -48.82
C LYS A 284 5.76 -53.49 -48.62
#